data_AF-A0A356M518-F1
#
_entry.id   AF-A0A356M518-F1
#
_cell.length_a   1.000
_cell.length_b   1.000
_cell.length_c   1.000
_cell.angle_alpha   90.00
_cell.angle_beta   90.00
_cell.angle_gamma   90.00
#
_symmetry.space_group_name_H-M   'P 1'
#
loop_
_entity.id
_entity.type
_entity.pdbx_description
1 polymer ?
#
loop_
_entity_poly.entity_id
_entity_poly.type
_entity_poly.pdbx_seq_one_letter_code
_entity_poly.pdbx_strand_id
1 'polypeptide(L)'
;MRAASCRFWLSLKNMRGWLWTPLIFLYALLPSLQRNIQLAARTADIGRLRFFAEAQTFIPLLSIVWHYLFFREYLDHDIAEVLYAADRRPKLRFSVYLCGLYLAAAAPLFIWYVRCYPDSVWEILRLSGQVFFLAALYYGLIYLTRSALLSFGLVLLGSAALIYSLAGTLAEYNLFALETPAGQVPLAACLIYLALAGLFILLGLRRERRFICS
;
A
#
# COMPACT_ATOMS: atom_id res chain seq x y z
N MET A 1 -18.75 13.81 -13.11
CA MET A 1 -17.97 12.58 -12.76
C MET A 1 -17.28 11.91 -13.96
N ARG A 2 -17.93 11.75 -15.13
CA ARG A 2 -17.39 10.99 -16.29
C ARG A 2 -15.98 11.40 -16.76
N ALA A 3 -15.64 12.68 -16.78
CA ALA A 3 -14.32 13.15 -17.23
C ALA A 3 -13.15 12.75 -16.32
N ALA A 4 -13.38 12.62 -15.00
CA ALA A 4 -12.31 12.27 -14.05
C ALA A 4 -11.94 10.78 -14.15
N SER A 5 -12.95 9.92 -14.31
CA SER A 5 -12.75 8.49 -14.55
C SER A 5 -12.05 8.25 -15.88
N CYS A 6 -12.41 8.98 -16.94
CA CYS A 6 -11.76 8.87 -18.25
C CYS A 6 -10.27 9.24 -18.19
N ARG A 7 -9.91 10.33 -17.47
CA ARG A 7 -8.50 10.71 -17.27
C ARG A 7 -7.71 9.68 -16.48
N PHE A 8 -8.31 9.11 -15.42
CA PHE A 8 -7.68 8.03 -14.66
C PHE A 8 -7.33 6.83 -15.55
N TRP A 9 -8.30 6.38 -16.36
CA TRP A 9 -8.11 5.27 -17.28
C TRP A 9 -7.03 5.55 -18.34
N LEU A 10 -6.94 6.78 -18.84
CA LEU A 10 -5.88 7.18 -19.76
C LEU A 10 -4.49 7.14 -19.08
N SER A 11 -4.37 7.61 -17.84
CA SER A 11 -3.12 7.49 -17.07
C SER A 11 -2.74 6.03 -16.82
N LEU A 12 -3.70 5.17 -16.48
CA LEU A 12 -3.43 3.74 -16.33
C LEU A 12 -2.96 3.12 -17.66
N LYS A 13 -3.47 3.58 -18.80
CA LYS A 13 -3.03 3.11 -20.13
C LYS A 13 -1.57 3.53 -20.42
N ASN A 14 -1.14 4.70 -19.95
CA ASN A 14 0.23 5.19 -20.12
C ASN A 14 1.27 4.36 -19.35
N MET A 15 0.88 3.74 -18.24
CA MET A 15 1.74 2.81 -17.50
C MET A 15 2.11 1.55 -18.30
N ARG A 16 1.42 1.27 -19.42
CA ARG A 16 1.65 0.13 -20.30
C ARG A 16 1.76 -1.20 -19.50
N GLY A 17 2.76 -2.03 -19.81
CA GLY A 17 3.00 -3.32 -19.17
C GLY A 17 3.38 -3.22 -17.68
N TRP A 18 3.86 -2.06 -17.22
CA TRP A 18 4.31 -1.87 -15.83
C TRP A 18 3.16 -1.90 -14.82
N LEU A 19 1.92 -1.66 -15.28
CA LEU A 19 0.72 -1.86 -14.47
C LEU A 19 0.59 -3.31 -13.99
N TRP A 20 1.02 -4.28 -14.80
CA TRP A 20 0.89 -5.69 -14.45
C TRP A 20 1.96 -6.16 -13.47
N THR A 21 3.06 -5.42 -13.30
CA THR A 21 4.20 -5.87 -12.49
C THR A 21 3.79 -6.23 -11.06
N PRO A 22 3.12 -5.36 -10.28
CA PRO A 22 2.73 -5.73 -8.91
C PRO A 22 1.76 -6.90 -8.84
N LEU A 23 0.91 -7.09 -9.86
CA LEU A 23 -0.03 -8.21 -9.93
C LEU A 23 0.69 -9.52 -10.27
N ILE A 24 1.60 -9.51 -11.23
CA ILE A 24 2.41 -10.69 -11.56
C ILE A 24 3.18 -11.13 -10.33
N PHE A 25 3.80 -10.20 -9.60
CA PHE A 25 4.45 -10.51 -8.33
C PHE A 25 3.43 -11.03 -7.30
N LEU A 26 2.28 -10.38 -7.11
CA LEU A 26 1.26 -10.84 -6.17
C LEU A 26 0.81 -12.28 -6.46
N TYR A 27 0.52 -12.62 -7.72
CA TYR A 27 -0.05 -13.90 -8.12
C TYR A 27 0.99 -15.00 -8.38
N ALA A 28 2.25 -14.67 -8.65
CA ALA A 28 3.32 -15.65 -8.82
C ALA A 28 4.13 -15.84 -7.52
N LEU A 29 4.48 -14.74 -6.83
CA LEU A 29 5.33 -14.78 -5.64
C LEU A 29 4.57 -15.29 -4.41
N LEU A 30 3.35 -14.82 -4.13
CA LEU A 30 2.65 -15.25 -2.91
C LEU A 30 2.34 -16.75 -2.90
N PRO A 31 1.83 -17.37 -3.98
CA PRO A 31 1.59 -18.82 -3.96
C PRO A 31 2.88 -19.65 -3.89
N SER A 32 3.96 -19.20 -4.54
CA SER A 32 5.26 -19.88 -4.44
C SER A 32 5.86 -19.78 -3.04
N LEU A 33 5.77 -18.60 -2.42
CA LEU A 33 6.17 -18.37 -1.03
C LEU A 33 5.33 -19.21 -0.05
N GLN A 34 4.01 -19.25 -0.24
CA GLN A 34 3.12 -20.13 0.54
C GLN A 34 3.55 -21.59 0.45
N ARG A 35 3.79 -22.11 -0.76
CA ARG A 35 4.24 -23.49 -0.97
C ARG A 35 5.54 -23.77 -0.24
N ASN A 36 6.54 -22.89 -0.36
CA ASN A 36 7.83 -23.08 0.31
C ASN A 36 7.69 -23.06 1.83
N ILE A 37 6.88 -22.15 2.38
CA ILE A 37 6.62 -22.06 3.82
C ILE A 37 5.89 -23.31 4.32
N GLN A 38 4.90 -23.82 3.58
CA GLN A 38 4.17 -25.04 3.94
C GLN A 38 5.07 -26.28 3.90
N LEU A 39 5.97 -26.39 2.92
CA LEU A 39 6.95 -27.49 2.86
C LEU A 39 7.95 -27.45 4.03
N ALA A 40 8.30 -26.25 4.50
CA ALA A 40 9.22 -26.06 5.62
C ALA A 40 8.53 -26.10 6.99
N ALA A 41 7.21 -25.96 7.04
CA ALA A 41 6.44 -25.91 8.28
C ALA A 41 6.16 -27.30 8.83
N ARG A 42 6.33 -27.48 10.15
CA ARG A 42 6.01 -28.74 10.84
C ARG A 42 4.51 -28.95 11.04
N THR A 43 3.73 -27.87 11.06
CA THR A 43 2.27 -27.90 11.20
C THR A 43 1.61 -26.86 10.29
N ALA A 44 0.34 -27.08 9.94
CA ALA A 44 -0.43 -26.17 9.08
C ALA A 44 -0.56 -24.76 9.70
N ASP A 45 -0.73 -24.66 11.02
CA ASP A 45 -0.86 -23.39 11.72
C ASP A 45 0.41 -22.55 11.69
N ILE A 46 1.56 -23.20 11.91
CA ILE A 46 2.87 -22.53 11.81
C ILE A 46 3.10 -22.04 10.38
N GLY A 47 2.72 -22.84 9.38
CA GLY A 47 2.80 -22.46 7.97
C GLY A 47 1.92 -21.25 7.65
N ARG A 48 0.69 -21.23 8.15
CA ARG A 48 -0.24 -20.10 8.00
C ARG A 48 0.33 -18.82 8.60
N LEU A 49 0.80 -18.86 9.85
CA LEU A 49 1.32 -17.69 10.56
C LEU A 49 2.55 -17.10 9.86
N ARG A 50 3.50 -17.96 9.48
CA ARG A 50 4.69 -17.54 8.72
C ARG A 50 4.34 -16.95 7.37
N PHE A 51 3.36 -17.52 6.66
CA PHE A 51 2.89 -16.98 5.40
C PHE A 51 2.36 -15.55 5.56
N PHE A 52 1.48 -15.31 6.54
CA PHE A 52 0.93 -13.97 6.76
C PHE A 52 1.97 -12.97 7.25
N ALA A 53 2.94 -13.43 8.05
CA ALA A 53 4.07 -12.61 8.48
C ALA A 53 4.88 -12.10 7.26
N GLU A 54 5.21 -12.98 6.31
CA GLU A 54 5.89 -12.59 5.06
C GLU A 54 4.99 -11.73 4.16
N ALA A 55 3.70 -12.07 4.05
CA ALA A 55 2.75 -11.33 3.23
C ALA A 55 2.57 -9.86 3.68
N GLN A 56 2.73 -9.59 4.98
CA GLN A 56 2.72 -8.23 5.54
C GLN A 56 3.89 -7.37 5.06
N THR A 57 4.99 -7.98 4.63
CA THR A 57 6.09 -7.28 3.98
C THR A 57 5.74 -7.00 2.53
N PHE A 58 5.37 -8.02 1.76
CA PHE A 58 5.28 -7.90 0.30
C PHE A 58 4.03 -7.17 -0.19
N ILE A 59 2.84 -7.44 0.37
CA ILE A 59 1.58 -6.90 -0.13
C ILE A 59 1.53 -5.37 0.01
N PRO A 60 1.79 -4.77 1.19
CA PRO A 60 1.76 -3.32 1.32
C PRO A 60 2.82 -2.63 0.46
N LEU A 61 4.03 -3.20 0.34
CA LEU A 61 5.10 -2.64 -0.48
C LEU A 61 4.76 -2.64 -1.98
N LEU A 62 4.21 -3.75 -2.49
CA LEU A 62 3.79 -3.85 -3.89
C LEU A 62 2.68 -2.84 -4.23
N SER A 63 1.82 -2.49 -3.28
CA SER A 63 0.80 -1.44 -3.46
C SER A 63 1.41 -0.05 -3.74
N ILE A 64 2.58 0.22 -3.17
CA ILE A 64 3.29 1.50 -3.33
C ILE A 64 3.97 1.59 -4.68
N VAL A 65 4.37 0.46 -5.28
CA VAL A 65 4.89 0.44 -6.65
C VAL A 65 3.86 1.00 -7.64
N TRP A 66 2.58 0.66 -7.50
CA TRP A 66 1.52 1.28 -8.33
C TRP A 66 1.37 2.78 -8.09
N HIS A 67 1.44 3.23 -6.84
CA HIS A 67 1.39 4.65 -6.55
C HIS A 67 2.59 5.39 -7.15
N TYR A 68 3.79 4.84 -7.02
CA TYR A 68 5.01 5.39 -7.62
C TYR A 68 4.89 5.48 -9.14
N LEU A 69 4.51 4.39 -9.81
CA LEU A 69 4.35 4.40 -11.27
C LEU A 69 3.31 5.42 -11.72
N PHE A 70 2.24 5.63 -10.94
CA PHE A 70 1.22 6.62 -11.26
C PHE A 70 1.78 8.02 -11.14
N PHE A 71 2.33 8.36 -9.98
CA PHE A 71 2.69 9.73 -9.69
C PHE A 71 4.00 10.17 -10.37
N ARG A 72 4.92 9.25 -10.73
CA ARG A 72 6.11 9.63 -11.51
C ARG A 72 5.74 10.24 -12.86
N GLU A 73 4.66 9.76 -13.49
CA GLU A 73 4.19 10.33 -14.77
C GLU A 73 3.72 11.78 -14.62
N TYR A 74 3.33 12.20 -13.41
CA TYR A 74 2.83 13.54 -13.11
C TYR A 74 3.88 14.51 -12.60
N LEU A 75 4.96 14.02 -11.98
CA LEU A 75 5.95 14.84 -11.29
C LEU A 75 7.34 14.81 -11.92
N ASP A 76 7.73 13.70 -12.54
CA ASP A 76 9.11 13.51 -13.00
C ASP A 76 9.29 13.80 -14.51
N HIS A 77 8.22 14.14 -15.24
CA HIS A 77 8.28 14.50 -16.66
C HIS A 77 8.13 16.02 -16.87
N ASP A 78 9.02 16.64 -17.65
CA ASP A 78 9.05 18.10 -17.89
C ASP A 78 7.74 18.66 -18.48
N ILE A 79 7.00 17.85 -19.26
CA ILE A 79 5.71 18.22 -19.85
C ILE A 79 4.55 18.05 -18.83
N ALA A 80 4.80 17.34 -17.72
CA ALA A 80 3.79 16.99 -16.74
C ALA A 80 3.44 18.16 -15.80
N GLU A 81 4.32 19.13 -15.56
CA GLU A 81 3.99 20.35 -14.80
C GLU A 81 2.82 21.11 -15.43
N VAL A 82 2.77 21.19 -16.77
CA VAL A 82 1.69 21.88 -17.50
C VAL A 82 0.36 21.13 -17.34
N LEU A 83 0.37 19.79 -17.40
CA LEU A 83 -0.80 18.94 -17.15
C LEU A 83 -1.25 18.98 -15.69
N TYR A 84 -0.30 19.13 -14.76
CA TYR A 84 -0.56 19.28 -13.34
C TYR A 84 -1.23 20.63 -13.05
N ALA A 85 -0.70 21.73 -13.62
CA ALA A 85 -1.24 23.07 -13.51
C ALA A 85 -2.62 23.22 -14.17
N ALA A 86 -2.86 22.52 -15.29
CA ALA A 86 -4.14 22.55 -16.00
C ALA A 86 -5.30 21.87 -15.24
N ASP A 87 -5.02 20.89 -14.38
CA ASP A 87 -6.05 20.21 -13.58
C ASP A 87 -5.90 20.56 -12.10
N ARG A 88 -6.48 21.71 -11.71
CA ARG A 88 -6.47 22.28 -10.33
C ARG A 88 -7.19 21.45 -9.26
N ARG A 89 -7.59 20.21 -9.56
CA ARG A 89 -8.34 19.36 -8.64
C ARG A 89 -7.39 18.48 -7.82
N PRO A 90 -7.68 18.24 -6.53
CA PRO A 90 -6.84 17.39 -5.71
C PRO A 90 -6.78 15.97 -6.27
N LYS A 91 -5.57 15.43 -6.36
CA LYS A 91 -5.26 14.10 -6.87
C LYS A 91 -5.41 13.02 -5.80
N LEU A 92 -5.79 13.38 -4.57
CA LEU A 92 -6.15 12.43 -3.50
C LEU A 92 -7.11 11.34 -4.00
N ARG A 93 -8.13 11.73 -4.79
CA ARG A 93 -9.09 10.79 -5.38
C ARG A 93 -8.43 9.69 -6.20
N PHE A 94 -7.33 9.99 -6.90
CA PHE A 94 -6.62 9.01 -7.71
C PHE A 94 -5.82 8.05 -6.82
N SER A 95 -5.21 8.52 -5.74
CA SER A 95 -4.59 7.64 -4.74
C SER A 95 -5.63 6.72 -4.09
N VAL A 96 -6.82 7.23 -3.75
CA VAL A 96 -7.94 6.40 -3.25
C VAL A 96 -8.37 5.36 -4.28
N TYR A 97 -8.50 5.74 -5.57
CA TYR A 97 -8.84 4.79 -6.63
C TYR A 97 -7.76 3.74 -6.86
N LEU A 98 -6.48 4.09 -6.81
CA LEU A 98 -5.37 3.13 -6.92
C LEU A 98 -5.35 2.16 -5.75
N CYS A 99 -5.53 2.65 -4.52
CA CYS A 99 -5.66 1.81 -3.34
C CYS A 99 -6.84 0.84 -3.46
N GLY A 100 -8.02 1.34 -3.86
CA GLY A 100 -9.21 0.51 -4.07
C GLY A 100 -9.02 -0.52 -5.19
N LEU A 101 -8.40 -0.12 -6.31
CA LEU A 101 -8.06 -1.02 -7.41
C LEU A 101 -7.11 -2.12 -6.96
N TYR A 102 -6.11 -1.79 -6.13
CA TYR A 102 -5.13 -2.76 -5.62
C TYR A 102 -5.79 -3.79 -4.71
N LEU A 103 -6.61 -3.34 -3.77
CA LEU A 103 -7.36 -4.22 -2.88
C LEU A 103 -8.36 -5.08 -3.66
N ALA A 104 -9.05 -4.52 -4.66
CA ALA A 104 -9.94 -5.29 -5.55
C ALA A 104 -9.17 -6.35 -6.35
N ALA A 105 -7.97 -6.03 -6.84
CA ALA A 105 -7.12 -6.97 -7.56
C ALA A 105 -6.52 -8.05 -6.64
N ALA A 106 -6.30 -7.76 -5.36
CA ALA A 106 -5.87 -8.73 -4.35
C ALA A 106 -7.04 -9.57 -3.78
N ALA A 107 -8.29 -9.12 -3.95
CA ALA A 107 -9.47 -9.75 -3.37
C ALA A 107 -9.63 -11.25 -3.72
N PRO A 108 -9.38 -11.73 -4.96
CA PRO A 108 -9.48 -13.15 -5.27
C PRO A 108 -8.54 -14.01 -4.41
N LEU A 109 -7.31 -13.55 -4.18
CA LEU A 109 -6.36 -14.24 -3.29
C LEU A 109 -6.87 -14.19 -1.85
N PHE A 110 -7.34 -13.04 -1.37
CA PHE A 110 -7.89 -12.91 -0.02
C PHE A 110 -9.09 -13.84 0.21
N ILE A 111 -10.02 -13.92 -0.74
CA ILE A 111 -11.16 -14.83 -0.68
C ILE A 111 -10.70 -16.29 -0.63
N TRP A 112 -9.72 -16.65 -1.46
CA TRP A 112 -9.12 -17.99 -1.42
C TRP A 112 -8.51 -18.30 -0.05
N TYR A 113 -7.75 -17.37 0.53
CA TYR A 113 -7.16 -17.56 1.86
C TYR A 113 -8.20 -17.69 2.96
N VAL A 114 -9.25 -16.86 2.99
CA VAL A 114 -10.34 -16.99 3.98
C VAL A 114 -11.05 -18.34 3.86
N ARG A 115 -11.24 -18.83 2.63
CA ARG A 115 -11.85 -20.15 2.40
C ARG A 115 -10.99 -21.29 2.94
N CYS A 116 -9.67 -21.19 2.80
CA CYS A 116 -8.73 -22.19 3.31
C CYS A 116 -8.47 -22.05 4.82
N TYR A 117 -8.54 -20.83 5.35
CA TYR A 117 -8.20 -20.47 6.72
C TYR A 117 -9.21 -19.44 7.24
N PRO A 118 -10.37 -19.86 7.80
CA PRO A 118 -11.44 -18.96 8.21
C PRO A 118 -11.00 -17.88 9.22
N ASP A 119 -10.05 -18.21 10.09
CA ASP A 119 -9.52 -17.27 11.08
C ASP A 119 -8.65 -16.16 10.48
N SER A 120 -8.31 -16.25 9.19
CA SER A 120 -7.40 -15.30 8.52
C SER A 120 -8.02 -13.95 8.16
N VAL A 121 -9.30 -13.73 8.49
CA VAL A 121 -10.03 -12.49 8.17
C VAL A 121 -9.36 -11.28 8.81
N TRP A 122 -8.88 -11.43 10.05
CA TRP A 122 -8.23 -10.34 10.78
C TRP A 122 -6.88 -9.95 10.18
N GLU A 123 -6.11 -10.92 9.71
CA GLU A 123 -4.85 -10.72 9.01
C GLU A 123 -5.08 -9.99 7.68
N ILE A 124 -6.16 -10.29 6.96
CA ILE A 124 -6.53 -9.59 5.72
C ILE A 124 -6.98 -8.16 5.98
N LEU A 125 -7.77 -7.92 7.04
CA LEU A 125 -8.14 -6.56 7.46
C LEU A 125 -6.89 -5.75 7.84
N ARG A 126 -5.96 -6.37 8.56
CA ARG A 126 -4.67 -5.77 8.92
C ARG A 126 -3.85 -5.42 7.68
N LEU A 127 -3.68 -6.34 6.74
CA LEU A 127 -2.99 -6.12 5.46
C LEU A 127 -3.62 -4.96 4.68
N SER A 128 -4.95 -4.90 4.64
CA SER A 128 -5.69 -3.82 3.97
C SER A 128 -5.43 -2.48 4.66
N GLY A 129 -5.36 -2.46 5.99
CA GLY A 129 -4.97 -1.29 6.79
C GLY A 129 -3.53 -0.82 6.51
N GLN A 130 -2.57 -1.74 6.40
CA GLN A 130 -1.18 -1.42 6.04
C GLN A 130 -1.09 -0.80 4.64
N VAL A 131 -1.79 -1.40 3.66
CA VAL A 131 -1.87 -0.88 2.28
C VAL A 131 -2.42 0.56 2.29
N PHE A 132 -3.52 0.79 2.99
CA PHE A 132 -4.12 2.13 3.10
C PHE A 132 -3.16 3.12 3.77
N PHE A 133 -2.52 2.73 4.88
CA PHE A 133 -1.57 3.57 5.58
C PHE A 133 -0.37 3.96 4.70
N LEU A 134 0.25 3.00 4.02
CA LEU A 134 1.39 3.31 3.15
C LEU A 134 0.97 4.16 1.95
N ALA A 135 -0.22 3.95 1.39
CA ALA A 135 -0.76 4.80 0.32
C ALA A 135 -0.94 6.25 0.79
N ALA A 136 -1.51 6.45 1.99
CA ALA A 136 -1.67 7.76 2.61
C ALA A 136 -0.32 8.43 2.91
N LEU A 137 0.64 7.67 3.46
CA LEU A 137 2.01 8.12 3.73
C LEU A 137 2.70 8.56 2.43
N TYR A 138 2.65 7.74 1.38
CA TYR A 138 3.23 8.04 0.07
C TYR A 138 2.62 9.30 -0.52
N TYR A 139 1.29 9.43 -0.50
CA TYR A 139 0.59 10.64 -0.93
C TYR A 139 1.03 11.87 -0.12
N GLY A 140 1.13 11.78 1.20
CA GLY A 140 1.62 12.90 2.02
C GLY A 140 3.05 13.31 1.66
N LEU A 141 3.95 12.32 1.55
CA LEU A 141 5.37 12.53 1.25
C LEU A 141 5.57 13.12 -0.14
N ILE A 142 4.85 12.67 -1.16
CA ILE A 142 5.04 13.15 -2.53
C ILE A 142 4.82 14.65 -2.68
N TYR A 143 3.88 15.22 -1.93
CA TYR A 143 3.66 16.68 -1.93
C TYR A 143 4.61 17.45 -1.02
N LEU A 144 5.25 16.76 -0.07
CA LEU A 144 6.30 17.36 0.76
C LEU A 144 7.63 17.43 0.01
N THR A 145 8.02 16.34 -0.65
CA THR A 145 9.30 16.21 -1.35
C THR A 145 9.26 16.73 -2.78
N ARG A 146 8.07 16.78 -3.39
CA ARG A 146 7.87 17.07 -4.82
C ARG A 146 8.64 16.13 -5.75
N SER A 147 8.96 14.93 -5.30
CA SER A 147 9.66 13.93 -6.10
C SER A 147 9.04 12.55 -5.85
N ALA A 148 8.57 11.90 -6.92
CA ALA A 148 7.97 10.58 -6.82
C ALA A 148 9.02 9.53 -6.39
N LEU A 149 10.24 9.65 -6.91
CA LEU A 149 11.37 8.78 -6.58
C LEU A 149 11.83 8.94 -5.13
N LEU A 150 12.00 10.17 -4.65
CA LEU A 150 12.45 10.42 -3.27
C LEU A 150 11.42 9.92 -2.26
N SER A 151 10.13 10.21 -2.49
CA SER A 151 9.06 9.69 -1.64
C SER A 151 8.96 8.18 -1.67
N PHE A 152 9.23 7.54 -2.81
CA PHE A 152 9.26 6.09 -2.90
C PHE A 152 10.38 5.52 -2.03
N GLY A 153 11.59 6.07 -2.14
CA GLY A 153 12.72 5.70 -1.29
C GLY A 153 12.44 5.88 0.21
N LEU A 154 11.83 7.00 0.61
CA LEU A 154 11.47 7.24 2.01
C LEU A 154 10.41 6.25 2.53
N VAL A 155 9.42 5.88 1.70
CA VAL A 155 8.44 4.86 2.09
C VAL A 155 9.09 3.49 2.21
N LEU A 156 10.01 3.13 1.32
CA LEU A 156 10.76 1.86 1.41
C LEU A 156 11.64 1.81 2.66
N LEU A 157 12.38 2.88 2.95
CA LEU A 157 13.20 2.96 4.16
C LEU A 157 12.35 2.95 5.43
N GLY A 158 11.25 3.71 5.44
CA GLY A 158 10.32 3.78 6.57
C GLY A 158 9.61 2.45 6.83
N SER A 159 9.19 1.74 5.78
CA SER A 159 8.59 0.41 5.91
C SER A 159 9.61 -0.63 6.34
N ALA A 160 10.82 -0.64 5.80
CA ALA A 160 11.91 -1.48 6.30
C ALA A 160 12.18 -1.20 7.78
N ALA A 161 12.27 0.08 8.17
CA ALA A 161 12.41 0.46 9.57
C ALA A 161 11.22 -0.03 10.40
N LEU A 162 9.97 0.04 9.95
CA LEU A 162 8.81 -0.44 10.71
C LEU A 162 8.72 -1.98 10.79
N ILE A 163 9.26 -2.70 9.80
CA ILE A 163 9.32 -4.16 9.78
C ILE A 163 10.43 -4.67 10.71
N TYR A 164 11.59 -4.00 10.71
CA TYR A 164 12.75 -4.39 11.50
C TYR A 164 12.85 -3.69 12.88
N SER A 165 12.13 -2.59 13.08
CA SER A 165 12.04 -1.92 14.37
C SER A 165 10.82 -2.39 15.15
N LEU A 166 10.97 -2.35 16.47
CA LEU A 166 10.02 -2.75 17.51
C LEU A 166 10.12 -4.23 17.90
N ALA A 167 11.32 -4.63 18.33
CA ALA A 167 11.47 -5.63 19.38
C ALA A 167 11.17 -4.97 20.75
N GLY A 168 10.36 -5.62 21.60
CA GLY A 168 10.02 -5.13 22.95
C GLY A 168 8.57 -4.65 23.12
N THR A 169 8.29 -3.87 24.16
CA THR A 169 6.93 -3.48 24.62
C THR A 169 6.08 -2.70 23.62
N LEU A 170 6.69 -2.12 22.59
CA LEU A 170 5.97 -1.39 21.55
C LEU A 170 5.60 -2.27 20.33
N ALA A 171 6.02 -3.54 20.30
CA ALA A 171 5.68 -4.50 19.25
C ALA A 171 4.15 -4.71 19.14
N GLU A 172 3.43 -4.61 20.25
CA GLU A 172 1.97 -4.74 20.31
C GLU A 172 1.24 -3.62 19.54
N TYR A 173 1.87 -2.44 19.40
CA TYR A 173 1.30 -1.32 18.64
C TYR A 173 1.78 -1.30 17.19
N ASN A 174 2.69 -2.19 16.80
CA ASN A 174 3.23 -2.23 15.46
C ASN A 174 2.30 -3.03 14.54
N LEU A 175 1.63 -2.31 13.63
CA LEU A 175 0.76 -2.95 12.65
C LEU A 175 1.58 -3.79 11.64
N PHE A 176 2.91 -3.70 11.63
CA PHE A 176 3.85 -4.50 10.84
C PHE A 176 4.61 -5.55 11.68
N ALA A 177 4.32 -5.72 12.98
CA ALA A 177 4.99 -6.74 13.80
C ALA A 177 4.63 -8.17 13.39
N LEU A 178 5.66 -8.98 13.15
CA LEU A 178 5.56 -10.36 12.67
C LEU A 178 4.98 -11.34 13.72
N GLU A 179 4.99 -10.97 15.01
CA GLU A 179 4.74 -11.90 16.14
C GLU A 179 3.43 -11.65 16.92
N THR A 180 2.53 -10.80 16.42
CA THR A 180 1.24 -10.63 17.10
C THR A 180 0.43 -11.93 17.01
N PRO A 181 -0.03 -12.51 18.16
CA PRO A 181 -0.78 -13.75 18.16
C PRO A 181 -2.00 -13.66 17.24
N ALA A 182 -2.25 -14.71 16.47
CA ALA A 182 -3.40 -14.77 15.56
C ALA A 182 -4.71 -14.45 16.29
N GLY A 183 -5.55 -13.63 15.64
CA GLY A 183 -6.91 -13.37 16.11
C GLY A 183 -7.10 -12.12 16.97
N GLN A 184 -6.05 -11.38 17.33
CA GLN A 184 -6.18 -10.08 18.00
C GLN A 184 -5.29 -9.05 17.32
N VAL A 185 -5.77 -8.45 16.24
CA VAL A 185 -5.23 -7.16 15.81
C VAL A 185 -5.67 -6.15 16.88
N PRO A 186 -4.76 -5.54 17.65
CA PRO A 186 -5.18 -4.61 18.67
C PRO A 186 -5.85 -3.43 17.97
N LEU A 187 -7.14 -3.22 18.24
CA LEU A 187 -7.92 -2.10 17.71
C LEU A 187 -7.18 -0.77 17.87
N ALA A 188 -6.46 -0.62 18.99
CA ALA A 188 -5.59 0.51 19.26
C ALA A 188 -4.53 0.74 18.18
N ALA A 189 -3.85 -0.31 17.70
CA ALA A 189 -2.90 -0.19 16.59
C ALA A 189 -3.60 0.28 15.32
N CYS A 190 -4.73 -0.33 14.94
CA CYS A 190 -5.51 0.11 13.78
C CYS A 190 -5.88 1.60 13.86
N LEU A 191 -6.35 2.06 15.02
CA LEU A 191 -6.72 3.46 15.24
C LEU A 191 -5.53 4.40 15.13
N ILE A 192 -4.35 4.03 15.67
CA ILE A 192 -3.13 4.84 15.56
C ILE A 192 -2.72 5.00 14.10
N TYR A 193 -2.66 3.91 13.33
CA TYR A 193 -2.27 3.99 11.92
C TYR A 193 -3.32 4.69 11.05
N LEU A 194 -4.61 4.59 11.38
CA LEU A 194 -5.67 5.38 10.75
C LEU A 194 -5.52 6.87 11.06
N ALA A 195 -5.20 7.23 12.31
CA ALA A 195 -4.96 8.62 12.70
C ALA A 195 -3.73 9.19 11.98
N LEU A 196 -2.63 8.43 11.91
CA LEU A 196 -1.43 8.81 11.16
C LEU A 196 -1.71 8.93 9.67
N ALA A 197 -2.47 7.99 9.07
CA ALA A 197 -2.89 8.07 7.67
C ALA A 197 -3.71 9.34 7.41
N GLY A 198 -4.66 9.66 8.31
CA GLY A 198 -5.43 10.90 8.26
C GLY A 198 -4.54 12.15 8.30
N LEU A 199 -3.54 12.16 9.18
CA LEU A 199 -2.56 13.25 9.27
C LEU A 199 -1.76 13.41 7.96
N PHE A 200 -1.26 12.32 7.37
CA PHE A 200 -0.54 12.39 6.09
C PHE A 200 -1.44 12.83 4.93
N ILE A 201 -2.70 12.40 4.89
CA ILE A 201 -3.68 12.86 3.90
C ILE A 201 -3.91 14.37 4.06
N LEU A 202 -4.12 14.86 5.29
CA LEU A 202 -4.32 16.28 5.56
C LEU A 202 -3.09 17.12 5.18
N LEU A 203 -1.88 16.64 5.50
CA LEU A 203 -0.63 17.28 5.10
C LEU A 203 -0.49 17.32 3.57
N GLY A 204 -0.74 16.19 2.90
CA GLY A 204 -0.71 16.07 1.45
C GLY A 204 -1.70 17.03 0.78
N LEU A 205 -2.96 17.07 1.24
CA LEU A 205 -3.98 17.99 0.73
C LEU A 205 -3.60 19.47 0.91
N ARG A 206 -3.06 19.84 2.07
CA ARG A 206 -2.61 21.22 2.34
C ARG A 206 -1.48 21.62 1.41
N ARG A 207 -0.50 20.74 1.21
CA ARG A 207 0.66 20.99 0.34
C ARG A 207 0.29 20.98 -1.13
N GLU A 208 -0.57 20.06 -1.55
CA GLU A 208 -1.11 19.98 -2.90
C GLU A 208 -1.83 21.27 -3.29
N ARG A 209 -2.69 21.82 -2.42
CA ARG A 209 -3.37 23.10 -2.69
C ARG A 209 -2.39 24.25 -2.90
N ARG A 210 -1.29 24.30 -2.15
CA ARG A 210 -0.26 25.32 -2.34
C ARG A 210 0.46 25.16 -3.67
N PHE A 211 0.72 23.92 -4.09
CA PHE A 211 1.36 23.60 -5.35
C PHE A 211 0.50 23.96 -6.57
N ILE A 212 -0.83 23.82 -6.47
CA ILE A 212 -1.77 24.16 -7.54
C ILE A 212 -1.95 25.68 -7.70
N CYS A 213 -1.75 26.46 -6.63
CA CYS A 213 -1.96 27.91 -6.63
C CYS A 213 -0.71 28.75 -6.93
N SER A 214 0.48 28.14 -6.92
CA SER A 214 1.74 28.77 -7.34
C SER A 214 1.92 28.65 -8.85
#